data_AF-A0A6P5WYA0-F1
#
_entry.id   AF-A0A6P5WYA0-F1
#
_cell.length_a   1.000
_cell.length_b   1.000
_cell.length_c   1.000
_cell.angle_alpha   90.00
_cell.angle_beta   90.00
_cell.angle_gamma   90.00
#
_symmetry.space_group_name_H-M   'P 1'
#
loop_
_entity.id
_entity.type
_entity.pdbx_description
1 polymer ?
#
loop_
_entity_poly.entity_id
_entity_poly.type
_entity_poly.pdbx_seq_one_letter_code
_entity_poly.pdbx_strand_id
1 'polypeptide(L)'
;MSLGDPNQGMSKSTTNSCLSPRTKGPAPFLSKTYALLEECEYEEEGAETADNSKKIVSWNAEGTRFVVWSPAEFSELTLPRYFKHNNLSSFIRQLNTYGFKKTSSKRWEFENEKFRRGCKHMLVEITRKKTEASAFPAFLKASHEDQINTSVEENSNRQTLMEENENLRREKVELQTQIAQFKALEIKLLDCLAQHMGNTNHKERRLC
;
A
#
# COMPACT_ATOMS: atom_id res chain seq x y z
N MET A 1 -51.89 67.56 -8.08
CA MET A 1 -50.49 67.71 -8.54
C MET A 1 -49.65 66.66 -7.82
N SER A 2 -48.69 66.07 -8.55
CA SER A 2 -47.74 64.97 -8.19
C SER A 2 -48.39 63.57 -8.13
N LEU A 3 -48.21 62.61 -9.04
CA LEU A 3 -47.07 62.09 -9.85
C LEU A 3 -45.87 61.60 -9.04
N GLY A 4 -45.59 60.28 -9.12
CA GLY A 4 -44.29 59.67 -8.79
C GLY A 4 -44.32 58.20 -8.32
N ASP A 5 -44.24 57.24 -9.25
CA ASP A 5 -43.60 55.91 -9.10
C ASP A 5 -42.04 56.07 -9.17
N PRO A 6 -41.15 55.03 -9.10
CA PRO A 6 -41.11 53.75 -8.37
C PRO A 6 -39.71 53.42 -7.75
N ASN A 7 -39.59 52.26 -7.07
CA ASN A 7 -38.42 51.34 -6.97
C ASN A 7 -37.00 51.88 -6.62
N GLN A 8 -36.44 51.45 -5.47
CA GLN A 8 -34.99 51.29 -5.31
C GLN A 8 -34.67 50.12 -4.38
N GLY A 9 -34.09 49.07 -4.98
CA GLY A 9 -33.60 47.87 -4.30
C GLY A 9 -32.36 48.17 -3.47
N MET A 10 -32.40 47.75 -2.20
CA MET A 10 -31.21 47.69 -1.35
C MET A 10 -30.71 46.24 -1.35
N SER A 11 -29.66 46.03 -2.13
CA SER A 11 -28.82 44.84 -2.12
C SER A 11 -28.33 44.57 -0.69
N LYS A 12 -28.82 43.50 -0.06
CA LYS A 12 -28.20 42.95 1.14
C LYS A 12 -26.92 42.25 0.71
N SER A 13 -25.81 42.99 0.79
CA SER A 13 -24.45 42.45 0.70
C SER A 13 -24.23 41.51 1.88
N THR A 14 -24.62 40.24 1.73
CA THR A 14 -24.14 39.16 2.59
C THR A 14 -22.64 39.07 2.36
N THR A 15 -21.88 39.71 3.22
CA THR A 15 -20.46 39.46 3.39
C THR A 15 -20.32 38.00 3.81
N ASN A 16 -20.11 37.12 2.83
CA ASN A 16 -19.59 35.78 3.09
C ASN A 16 -18.16 35.97 3.59
N SER A 17 -18.04 36.20 4.90
CA SER A 17 -16.80 36.15 5.64
C SER A 17 -16.12 34.84 5.30
N CYS A 18 -14.94 34.96 4.70
CA CYS A 18 -13.99 33.89 4.44
C CYS A 18 -13.83 33.06 5.72
N LEU A 19 -14.49 31.90 5.78
CA LEU A 19 -14.29 30.96 6.86
C LEU A 19 -12.93 30.31 6.64
N SER A 20 -11.91 30.88 7.28
CA SER A 20 -10.67 30.17 7.57
C SER A 20 -11.04 28.80 8.16
N PRO A 21 -10.60 27.68 7.56
CA PRO A 21 -10.94 26.38 8.10
C PRO A 21 -10.28 26.25 9.47
N ARG A 22 -11.09 26.22 10.53
CA ARG A 22 -10.72 25.74 11.87
C ARG A 22 -9.66 24.65 11.74
N THR A 23 -8.51 24.84 12.38
CA THR A 23 -7.37 23.91 12.37
C THR A 23 -7.81 22.55 12.91
N LYS A 24 -8.33 21.70 12.01
CA LYS A 24 -8.65 20.31 12.34
C LYS A 24 -7.30 19.62 12.55
N GLY A 25 -7.13 19.02 13.72
CA GLY A 25 -5.95 18.21 14.02
C GLY A 25 -5.74 17.09 12.99
N PRO A 26 -4.55 16.47 12.97
CA PRO A 26 -4.22 15.45 11.98
C PRO A 26 -5.20 14.28 12.09
N ALA A 27 -5.45 13.62 10.96
CA ALA A 27 -6.38 12.50 10.94
C ALA A 27 -5.94 11.42 11.95
N PRO A 28 -6.86 10.79 12.70
CA PRO A 28 -6.49 9.83 13.76
C PRO A 28 -5.60 8.69 13.28
N PHE A 29 -5.79 8.23 12.04
CA PHE A 29 -4.93 7.23 11.41
C PHE A 29 -3.47 7.70 11.38
N LEU A 30 -3.21 8.92 10.91
CA LEU A 30 -1.86 9.48 10.78
C LEU A 30 -1.20 9.67 12.15
N SER A 31 -1.94 10.21 13.11
CA SER A 31 -1.44 10.42 14.48
C SER A 31 -1.05 9.11 15.14
N LYS A 32 -1.85 8.05 14.95
CA LYS A 32 -1.58 6.70 15.47
C LYS A 32 -0.41 6.03 14.76
N THR A 33 -0.34 6.15 13.43
CA THR A 33 0.78 5.62 12.64
C THR A 33 2.09 6.31 13.01
N TYR A 34 2.06 7.59 13.33
CA TYR A 34 3.25 8.30 13.78
C TYR A 34 3.65 7.87 15.20
N ALA A 35 2.69 7.80 16.13
CA ALA A 35 2.95 7.36 17.50
C ALA A 35 3.51 5.93 17.58
N LEU A 36 2.99 5.00 16.75
CA LEU A 36 3.51 3.62 16.73
C LEU A 36 4.96 3.54 16.27
N LEU A 37 5.38 4.43 15.36
CA LEU A 37 6.76 4.48 14.88
C LEU A 37 7.68 5.12 15.93
N GLU A 38 7.21 6.13 16.65
CA GLU A 38 7.94 6.72 17.78
C GLU A 38 8.16 5.68 18.90
N GLU A 39 7.12 4.95 19.31
CA GLU A 39 7.24 3.94 20.38
C GLU A 39 8.21 2.81 20.00
N CYS A 40 8.14 2.29 18.77
CA CYS A 40 9.09 1.28 18.31
C CYS A 40 10.54 1.80 18.21
N GLU A 41 10.76 3.09 17.99
CA GLU A 41 12.10 3.69 17.98
C GLU A 41 12.68 3.83 19.39
N TYR A 42 11.86 4.24 20.37
CA TYR A 42 12.30 4.31 21.78
C TYR A 42 12.57 2.93 22.39
N GLU A 43 11.83 1.90 21.98
CA GLU A 43 12.08 0.51 22.39
C GLU A 43 13.46 0.00 21.88
N GLU A 44 13.98 0.54 20.77
CA GLU A 44 15.33 0.21 20.28
C GLU A 44 16.45 0.92 21.05
N GLU A 45 16.27 2.19 21.43
CA GLU A 45 17.32 2.97 22.12
C GLU A 45 17.52 2.55 23.59
N GLY A 46 16.50 1.98 24.24
CA GLY A 46 16.57 1.52 25.64
C GLY A 46 17.07 0.10 25.85
N ALA A 47 17.28 -0.68 24.78
CA ALA A 47 17.71 -2.07 24.86
C ALA A 47 19.25 -2.19 24.74
N GLU A 48 19.96 -2.02 25.85
CA GLU A 48 21.44 -2.13 25.91
C GLU A 48 21.99 -3.56 25.72
N THR A 49 21.14 -4.56 25.50
CA THR A 49 21.55 -5.95 25.20
C THR A 49 21.36 -6.26 23.73
N ALA A 50 22.49 -6.34 23.02
CA ALA A 50 22.65 -6.63 21.60
C ALA A 50 22.27 -8.06 21.19
N ASP A 51 21.09 -8.54 21.60
CA ASP A 51 20.50 -9.77 21.07
C ASP A 51 19.26 -9.42 20.23
N ASN A 52 19.53 -9.08 18.96
CA ASN A 52 18.60 -9.12 17.84
C ASN A 52 17.13 -8.78 18.17
N SER A 53 16.88 -7.61 18.78
CA SER A 53 15.52 -7.11 18.97
C SER A 53 14.87 -7.05 17.60
N LYS A 54 13.92 -7.96 17.36
CA LYS A 54 13.32 -8.16 16.04
C LYS A 54 12.60 -6.89 15.65
N LYS A 55 13.20 -6.12 14.73
CA LYS A 55 12.60 -4.89 14.22
C LYS A 55 11.31 -5.28 13.51
N ILE A 56 10.16 -4.86 14.04
CA ILE A 56 8.86 -5.12 13.42
C ILE A 56 8.54 -4.01 12.43
N VAL A 57 8.72 -2.76 12.87
CA VAL A 57 8.50 -1.55 12.09
C VAL A 57 9.46 -0.46 12.57
N SER A 58 10.03 0.34 11.66
CA SER A 58 10.91 1.45 12.04
C SER A 58 10.90 2.56 10.99
N TRP A 59 11.38 3.74 11.37
CA TRP A 59 11.85 4.73 10.40
C TRP A 59 13.07 4.19 9.62
N ASN A 60 13.28 4.70 8.42
CA ASN A 60 14.58 4.60 7.77
C ASN A 60 15.60 5.54 8.45
N ALA A 61 16.89 5.38 8.15
CA ALA A 61 17.95 6.19 8.76
C ALA A 61 17.71 7.72 8.61
N GLU A 62 17.18 8.14 7.46
CA GLU A 62 16.89 9.54 7.14
C GLU A 62 15.60 10.08 7.80
N GLY A 63 14.72 9.21 8.32
CA GLY A 63 13.42 9.60 8.86
C GLY A 63 12.39 10.08 7.82
N THR A 64 12.63 9.80 6.54
CA THR A 64 11.77 10.19 5.41
C THR A 64 10.77 9.09 5.01
N ARG A 65 11.03 7.86 5.43
CA ARG A 65 10.25 6.65 5.11
C ARG A 65 10.12 5.79 6.34
N PHE A 66 9.12 4.94 6.36
CA PHE A 66 9.04 3.85 7.34
C PHE A 66 8.95 2.50 6.65
N VAL A 67 9.49 1.49 7.33
CA VAL A 67 9.61 0.12 6.82
C VAL A 67 8.90 -0.83 7.77
N VAL A 68 8.01 -1.68 7.24
CA VAL A 68 7.47 -2.84 7.95
C VAL A 68 8.35 -4.05 7.61
N TRP A 69 9.16 -4.49 8.56
CA TRP A 69 10.15 -5.55 8.38
C TRP A 69 9.51 -6.95 8.49
N SER A 70 8.58 -7.12 9.45
CA SER A 70 7.87 -8.36 9.72
C SER A 70 6.35 -8.14 9.58
N PRO A 71 5.77 -8.36 8.38
CA PRO A 71 4.34 -8.15 8.15
C PRO A 71 3.42 -8.96 9.07
N ALA A 72 3.82 -10.20 9.39
CA ALA A 72 3.06 -11.09 10.25
C ALA A 72 3.01 -10.56 11.69
N GLU A 73 4.17 -10.23 12.27
CA GLU A 73 4.22 -9.71 13.64
C GLU A 73 3.66 -8.30 13.76
N PHE A 74 3.86 -7.45 12.74
CA PHE A 74 3.22 -6.15 12.70
C PHE A 74 1.69 -6.27 12.76
N SER A 75 1.15 -7.27 12.05
CA SER A 75 -0.29 -7.57 12.06
C SER A 75 -0.77 -8.06 13.42
N GLU A 76 -0.06 -9.00 14.03
CA GLU A 76 -0.51 -9.66 15.27
C GLU A 76 -0.22 -8.86 16.53
N LEU A 77 0.94 -8.20 16.62
CA LEU A 77 1.45 -7.58 17.84
C LEU A 77 1.28 -6.06 17.83
N THR A 78 1.52 -5.40 16.69
CA THR A 78 1.54 -3.93 16.62
C THR A 78 0.17 -3.34 16.29
N LEU A 79 -0.51 -3.84 15.25
CA LEU A 79 -1.78 -3.27 14.79
C LEU A 79 -2.87 -3.27 15.88
N PRO A 80 -3.09 -4.32 16.69
CA PRO A 80 -4.13 -4.33 17.72
C PRO A 80 -3.92 -3.31 18.85
N ARG A 81 -2.66 -2.91 19.12
CA ARG A 81 -2.33 -1.87 20.12
C ARG A 81 -2.83 -0.49 19.69
N TYR A 82 -2.84 -0.22 18.38
CA TYR A 82 -3.10 1.11 17.82
C TYR A 82 -4.44 1.23 17.07
N PHE A 83 -4.87 0.15 16.45
CA PHE A 83 -6.03 0.07 15.56
C PHE A 83 -6.99 -1.03 16.01
N LYS A 84 -8.27 -0.90 15.62
CA LYS A 84 -9.32 -1.88 15.99
C LYS A 84 -9.32 -3.12 15.07
N HIS A 85 -8.18 -3.46 14.50
CA HIS A 85 -8.00 -4.61 13.61
C HIS A 85 -6.54 -5.05 13.65
N ASN A 86 -6.28 -6.30 13.28
CA ASN A 86 -4.93 -6.86 13.05
C ASN A 86 -4.61 -7.00 11.55
N ASN A 87 -5.47 -6.53 10.64
CA ASN A 87 -5.32 -6.78 9.21
C ASN A 87 -4.38 -5.75 8.54
N LEU A 88 -3.24 -6.22 8.02
CA LEU A 88 -2.30 -5.41 7.25
C LEU A 88 -2.94 -4.74 6.04
N SER A 89 -3.80 -5.42 5.29
CA SER A 89 -4.44 -4.87 4.09
C SER A 89 -5.31 -3.65 4.41
N SER A 90 -5.96 -3.64 5.58
CA SER A 90 -6.72 -2.47 6.06
C SER A 90 -5.79 -1.29 6.35
N PHE A 91 -4.64 -1.55 6.97
CA PHE A 91 -3.60 -0.54 7.20
C PHE A 91 -3.05 0.02 5.87
N ILE A 92 -2.72 -0.85 4.91
CA ILE A 92 -2.26 -0.44 3.57
C ILE A 92 -3.31 0.37 2.83
N ARG A 93 -4.59 0.00 2.92
CA ARG A 93 -5.69 0.79 2.31
C ARG A 93 -5.75 2.19 2.90
N GLN A 94 -5.56 2.33 4.21
CA GLN A 94 -5.50 3.63 4.85
C GLN A 94 -4.28 4.44 4.38
N LEU A 95 -3.09 3.84 4.29
CA LEU A 95 -1.92 4.49 3.71
C LEU A 95 -2.20 5.02 2.29
N ASN A 96 -2.75 4.18 1.42
CA ASN A 96 -3.10 4.57 0.05
C ASN A 96 -4.11 5.73 0.02
N THR A 97 -5.07 5.71 0.94
CA THR A 97 -6.10 6.75 1.09
C THR A 97 -5.50 8.11 1.44
N TYR A 98 -4.40 8.14 2.19
CA TYR A 98 -3.63 9.35 2.54
C TYR A 98 -2.44 9.60 1.62
N GLY A 99 -2.38 8.90 0.48
CA GLY A 99 -1.41 9.18 -0.58
C GLY A 99 0.02 8.72 -0.28
N PHE A 100 0.23 7.82 0.67
CA PHE A 100 1.51 7.15 0.82
C PHE A 100 1.83 6.33 -0.43
N LYS A 101 3.11 6.32 -0.82
CA LYS A 101 3.62 5.54 -1.94
C LYS A 101 4.50 4.42 -1.40
N LYS A 102 4.44 3.25 -2.05
CA LYS A 102 5.34 2.14 -1.76
C LYS A 102 6.64 2.36 -2.55
N THR A 103 7.77 2.49 -1.87
CA THR A 103 9.05 2.83 -2.51
C THR A 103 9.81 1.60 -3.04
N SER A 104 9.43 0.39 -2.61
CA SER A 104 10.10 -0.86 -2.99
C SER A 104 9.10 -1.97 -3.37
N SER A 105 9.42 -2.77 -4.38
CA SER A 105 8.65 -3.99 -4.70
C SER A 105 8.89 -5.09 -3.66
N LYS A 106 10.13 -5.21 -3.17
CA LYS A 106 10.60 -6.29 -2.28
C LYS A 106 10.40 -5.99 -0.78
N ARG A 107 10.29 -4.72 -0.40
CA ARG A 107 10.11 -4.29 1.00
C ARG A 107 8.80 -3.55 1.19
N TRP A 108 8.21 -3.67 2.37
CA TRP A 108 7.05 -2.89 2.78
C TRP A 108 7.49 -1.51 3.29
N GLU A 109 8.12 -0.74 2.40
CA GLU A 109 8.61 0.61 2.66
C GLU A 109 7.66 1.63 2.06
N PHE A 110 7.30 2.63 2.87
CA PHE A 110 6.31 3.64 2.52
C PHE A 110 6.82 5.05 2.79
N GLU A 111 6.47 5.96 1.89
CA GLU A 111 6.84 7.37 1.98
C GLU A 111 5.64 8.29 1.75
N ASN A 112 5.67 9.44 2.41
CA ASN A 112 4.82 10.58 2.14
C ASN A 112 5.60 11.85 2.48
N GLU A 113 5.53 12.87 1.62
CA GLU A 113 6.35 14.09 1.74
C GLU A 113 6.21 14.78 3.12
N LYS A 114 5.00 14.73 3.69
CA LYS A 114 4.65 15.40 4.95
C LYS A 114 4.61 14.43 6.15
N PHE A 115 4.98 13.17 5.97
CA PHE A 115 5.10 12.18 7.03
C PHE A 115 6.58 11.88 7.31
N ARG A 116 7.19 12.64 8.22
CA ARG A 116 8.63 12.57 8.51
C ARG A 116 8.91 12.51 10.00
N ARG A 117 9.95 11.76 10.40
CA ARG A 117 10.43 11.69 11.78
C ARG A 117 10.75 13.09 12.31
N GLY A 118 10.32 13.38 13.55
CA GLY A 118 10.47 14.68 14.20
C GLY A 118 9.47 15.76 13.72
N CYS A 119 8.76 15.56 12.61
CA CYS A 119 7.90 16.57 12.00
C CYS A 119 6.40 16.27 12.18
N LYS A 120 5.98 15.93 13.40
CA LYS A 120 4.57 15.59 13.73
C LYS A 120 3.56 16.68 13.36
N HIS A 121 3.98 17.94 13.37
CA HIS A 121 3.13 19.08 13.02
C HIS A 121 2.70 19.06 11.54
N MET A 122 3.49 18.45 10.64
CA MET A 122 3.18 18.37 9.21
C MET A 122 2.06 17.37 8.89
N LEU A 123 1.68 16.51 9.83
CA LEU A 123 0.62 15.50 9.63
C LEU A 123 -0.74 16.13 9.30
N VAL A 124 -0.98 17.39 9.68
CA VAL A 124 -2.23 18.12 9.36
C VAL A 124 -2.37 18.43 7.88
N GLU A 125 -1.26 18.49 7.14
CA GLU A 125 -1.24 18.77 5.70
C GLU A 125 -1.58 17.53 4.87
N ILE A 126 -1.46 16.33 5.45
CA ILE A 126 -1.79 15.08 4.77
C ILE A 126 -3.30 14.91 4.73
N THR A 127 -3.87 15.14 3.55
CA THR A 127 -5.30 15.01 3.30
C THR A 127 -5.64 13.71 2.59
N ARG A 128 -6.89 13.25 2.76
CA ARG A 128 -7.41 12.09 2.07
C ARG A 128 -7.51 12.39 0.57
N LYS A 129 -6.97 11.50 -0.28
CA LYS A 129 -7.18 11.57 -1.73
C LYS A 129 -8.67 11.56 -2.03
N LYS A 130 -9.14 12.57 -2.78
CA LYS A 130 -10.49 12.56 -3.32
C LYS A 130 -10.57 11.44 -4.34
N THR A 131 -11.37 10.42 -4.06
CA THR A 131 -11.75 9.46 -5.09
C THR A 131 -12.70 10.22 -6.00
N GLU A 132 -12.25 10.60 -7.19
CA GLU A 132 -13.17 10.98 -8.27
C GLU A 132 -14.16 9.81 -8.38
N ALA A 133 -15.43 10.05 -8.06
CA ALA A 133 -16.46 9.05 -8.33
C ALA A 133 -16.37 8.79 -9.84
N SER A 134 -16.11 7.55 -10.24
CA SER A 134 -16.18 7.16 -11.64
C SER A 134 -17.62 7.40 -12.09
N ALA A 135 -17.85 8.60 -12.63
CA ALA A 135 -19.06 8.98 -13.28
C ALA A 135 -18.80 8.81 -14.77
N PHE A 136 -19.70 8.06 -15.40
CA PHE A 136 -20.04 8.17 -16.82
C PHE A 136 -19.99 9.63 -17.33
N PRO A 137 -19.74 9.84 -18.64
CA PRO A 137 -18.94 10.96 -19.12
C PRO A 137 -19.62 12.31 -18.86
N ALA A 138 -18.98 13.11 -18.00
CA ALA A 138 -19.27 14.51 -17.82
C ALA A 138 -18.69 15.31 -19.00
N PHE A 139 -19.45 15.42 -20.09
CA PHE A 139 -19.14 16.33 -21.21
C PHE A 139 -19.18 17.82 -20.83
N LEU A 140 -19.50 18.20 -19.59
CA LEU A 140 -19.62 19.60 -19.19
C LEU A 140 -18.85 19.91 -17.91
N LYS A 141 -17.54 20.14 -18.03
CA LYS A 141 -16.90 21.32 -17.41
C LYS A 141 -15.45 21.47 -17.84
N ALA A 142 -15.24 22.36 -18.81
CA ALA A 142 -13.96 22.92 -19.13
C ALA A 142 -13.54 23.95 -18.07
N SER A 143 -12.31 23.81 -17.56
CA SER A 143 -11.33 24.86 -17.19
C SER A 143 -10.49 24.44 -15.99
N HIS A 144 -9.31 23.88 -16.24
CA HIS A 144 -8.07 24.21 -15.53
C HIS A 144 -6.89 23.56 -16.27
N GLU A 145 -6.09 24.35 -16.99
CA GLU A 145 -5.04 23.89 -17.92
C GLU A 145 -3.74 23.37 -17.28
N ASP A 146 -3.70 23.07 -15.98
CA ASP A 146 -2.45 22.67 -15.29
C ASP A 146 -2.33 21.17 -14.92
N GLN A 147 -3.21 20.29 -15.41
CA GLN A 147 -3.25 18.86 -15.02
C GLN A 147 -2.74 17.86 -16.08
N ILE A 148 -2.18 18.33 -17.19
CA ILE A 148 -1.85 17.43 -18.32
C ILE A 148 -0.49 16.73 -18.11
N ASN A 149 0.49 17.34 -17.45
CA ASN A 149 1.82 16.70 -17.33
C ASN A 149 1.88 15.54 -16.31
N THR A 150 1.17 15.63 -15.18
CA THR A 150 1.24 14.60 -14.13
C THR A 150 0.39 13.35 -14.46
N SER A 151 -0.68 13.53 -15.23
CA SER A 151 -1.59 12.43 -15.61
C SER A 151 -1.04 11.54 -16.72
N VAL A 152 -0.13 12.05 -17.56
CA VAL A 152 0.54 11.28 -18.62
C VAL A 152 1.59 10.34 -18.03
N GLU A 153 2.40 10.82 -17.08
CA GLU A 153 3.39 9.96 -16.39
C GLU A 153 2.73 8.92 -15.48
N GLU A 154 1.67 9.26 -14.75
CA GLU A 154 0.91 8.29 -13.95
C GLU A 154 0.19 7.25 -14.82
N ASN A 155 -0.35 7.64 -15.99
CA ASN A 155 -0.90 6.66 -16.94
C ASN A 155 0.18 5.79 -17.57
N SER A 156 1.34 6.35 -17.91
CA SER A 156 2.46 5.59 -18.47
C SER A 156 3.03 4.58 -17.47
N ASN A 157 3.19 4.97 -16.21
CA ASN A 157 3.60 4.09 -15.11
C ASN A 157 2.54 3.01 -14.82
N ARG A 158 1.26 3.35 -14.91
CA ARG A 158 0.17 2.37 -14.78
C ARG A 158 0.18 1.35 -15.93
N GLN A 159 0.44 1.81 -17.15
CA GLN A 159 0.52 0.97 -18.34
C GLN A 159 1.68 -0.04 -18.23
N THR A 160 2.88 0.44 -17.88
CA THR A 160 4.07 -0.40 -17.67
C THR A 160 3.87 -1.39 -16.52
N LEU A 161 3.28 -0.97 -15.40
CA LEU A 161 2.97 -1.87 -14.29
C LEU A 161 1.97 -2.96 -14.67
N MET A 162 0.97 -2.65 -15.51
CA MET A 162 0.03 -3.67 -16.02
C MET A 162 0.73 -4.68 -16.92
N GLU A 163 1.62 -4.21 -17.80
CA GLU A 163 2.39 -5.07 -18.69
C GLU A 163 3.36 -5.99 -17.93
N GLU A 164 4.04 -5.46 -16.91
CA GLU A 164 4.90 -6.26 -16.03
C GLU A 164 4.07 -7.31 -15.26
N ASN A 165 2.86 -6.97 -14.80
CA ASN A 165 1.98 -7.92 -14.12
C ASN A 165 1.58 -9.09 -15.03
N GLU A 166 1.27 -8.81 -16.29
CA GLU A 166 0.97 -9.83 -17.29
C GLU A 166 2.21 -10.68 -17.62
N ASN A 167 3.40 -10.08 -17.67
CA ASN A 167 4.66 -10.82 -17.80
C ASN A 167 4.88 -11.78 -16.62
N LEU A 168 4.73 -11.29 -15.39
CA LEU A 168 4.87 -12.11 -14.18
C LEU A 168 3.83 -13.23 -14.13
N ARG A 169 2.60 -12.99 -14.62
CA ARG A 169 1.59 -14.05 -14.75
C ARG A 169 2.01 -15.12 -15.74
N ARG A 170 2.57 -14.74 -16.88
CA ARG A 170 3.10 -15.70 -17.88
C ARG A 170 4.24 -16.53 -17.30
N GLU A 171 5.23 -15.88 -16.69
CA GLU A 171 6.37 -16.56 -16.07
C GLU A 171 5.92 -17.50 -14.95
N LYS A 172 4.95 -17.07 -14.13
CA LYS A 172 4.35 -17.93 -13.10
C LYS A 172 3.73 -19.21 -13.69
N VAL A 173 2.98 -19.10 -14.78
CA VAL A 173 2.37 -20.26 -15.45
C VAL A 173 3.44 -21.18 -16.04
N GLU A 174 4.51 -20.61 -16.60
CA GLU A 174 5.62 -21.37 -17.15
C GLU A 174 6.37 -22.15 -16.07
N LEU A 175 6.73 -21.50 -14.96
CA LEU A 175 7.37 -22.16 -13.82
C LEU A 175 6.47 -23.25 -13.23
N GLN A 176 5.16 -23.00 -13.12
CA GLN A 176 4.21 -24.03 -12.69
C GLN A 176 4.17 -25.23 -13.63
N THR A 177 4.27 -24.99 -14.93
CA THR A 177 4.32 -26.05 -15.95
C THR A 177 5.60 -26.85 -15.84
N GLN A 178 6.75 -26.21 -15.67
CA GLN A 178 8.03 -26.90 -15.47
C GLN A 178 7.99 -27.77 -14.19
N ILE A 179 7.47 -27.24 -13.08
CA ILE A 179 7.30 -28.01 -11.84
C ILE A 179 6.43 -29.25 -12.07
N ALA A 180 5.33 -29.12 -12.81
CA ALA A 180 4.46 -30.24 -13.14
C ALA A 180 5.18 -31.29 -14.00
N GLN A 181 5.99 -30.86 -14.97
CA GLN A 181 6.79 -31.76 -15.79
C GLN A 181 7.84 -32.52 -14.96
N PHE A 182 8.58 -31.84 -14.08
CA PHE A 182 9.54 -32.49 -13.20
C PHE A 182 8.89 -33.52 -12.29
N LYS A 183 7.73 -33.19 -11.70
CA LYS A 183 6.94 -34.16 -10.90
C LYS A 183 6.49 -35.36 -11.73
N ALA A 184 6.07 -35.16 -12.97
CA ALA A 184 5.69 -36.26 -13.85
C ALA A 184 6.88 -37.16 -14.21
N LEU A 185 8.07 -36.58 -14.41
CA LEU A 185 9.30 -37.34 -14.63
C LEU A 185 9.72 -38.14 -13.40
N GLU A 186 9.60 -37.55 -12.21
CA GLU A 186 9.86 -38.22 -10.94
C GLU A 186 8.97 -39.46 -10.77
N ILE A 187 7.66 -39.33 -11.05
CA ILE A 187 6.72 -40.47 -11.01
C ILE A 187 7.15 -41.56 -12.00
N LYS A 188 7.50 -41.21 -13.24
CA LYS A 188 7.95 -42.17 -14.25
C LYS A 188 9.24 -42.90 -13.84
N LEU A 189 10.18 -42.19 -13.23
CA LEU A 189 11.42 -42.78 -12.72
C LEU A 189 11.13 -43.79 -11.60
N LEU A 190 10.25 -43.43 -10.66
CA LEU A 190 9.82 -44.32 -9.58
C LEU A 190 9.14 -45.58 -10.14
N ASP A 191 8.27 -45.45 -11.14
CA ASP A 191 7.62 -46.58 -11.81
C ASP A 191 8.63 -47.49 -12.52
N CYS A 192 9.61 -46.91 -13.24
CA CYS A 192 10.67 -47.68 -13.88
C CYS A 192 11.52 -48.46 -12.86
N LEU A 193 11.88 -47.84 -11.74
CA LEU A 193 12.62 -48.50 -10.67
C LEU A 193 11.81 -49.63 -10.03
N ALA A 194 10.52 -49.42 -9.78
CA ALA A 194 9.62 -50.44 -9.25
C ALA A 194 9.50 -51.66 -10.20
N GLN A 195 9.38 -51.42 -11.51
CA GLN A 195 9.34 -52.49 -12.52
C GLN A 195 10.68 -53.25 -12.62
N HIS A 196 11.82 -52.56 -12.49
CA HIS A 196 13.14 -53.20 -12.51
C HIS A 196 13.39 -54.06 -11.26
N MET A 197 12.97 -53.58 -10.08
CA MET A 197 13.03 -54.37 -8.83
C MET A 197 12.00 -55.51 -8.81
N GLY A 198 10.87 -55.38 -9.50
CA GLY A 198 9.91 -56.48 -9.69
C GLY A 198 10.45 -57.58 -10.62
N ASN A 199 11.18 -57.22 -11.67
CA ASN A 199 11.72 -58.17 -12.65
C ASN A 199 12.98 -58.92 -12.18
N THR A 200 13.77 -58.36 -11.26
CA THR A 200 14.94 -59.03 -10.66
C THR A 200 14.52 -60.20 -9.77
N ASN A 201 13.41 -60.07 -9.03
CA ASN A 201 12.84 -61.13 -8.21
C ASN A 201 12.33 -62.36 -9.01
N HIS A 202 11.99 -62.20 -10.29
CA HIS A 202 11.55 -63.31 -11.16
C HIS A 202 12.69 -64.08 -11.83
N LYS A 203 13.90 -63.51 -11.91
CA LYS A 203 15.09 -64.20 -12.45
C LYS A 203 15.82 -65.03 -11.39
N GLU A 204 15.84 -64.60 -10.13
CA GLU A 204 16.42 -65.40 -9.04
C GLU A 204 15.60 -66.65 -8.68
N ARG A 205 14.28 -66.65 -8.94
CA ARG A 205 13.42 -67.82 -8.66
C ARG A 205 13.46 -68.94 -9.71
N ARG A 206 14.20 -68.78 -10.82
CA ARG A 206 14.32 -69.81 -11.88
C ARG A 206 15.69 -70.51 -11.92
N LEU A 207 16.54 -70.27 -10.93
CA LEU A 207 17.90 -70.81 -10.84
C LEU A 207 18.11 -71.76 -9.64
N CYS A 208 17.04 -72.31 -9.08
CA CYS A 208 17.07 -73.42 -8.12
C CYS A 208 16.41 -74.66 -8.72
#